data_AF-A0A536GF64-F1
#
_entry.id   AF-A0A536GF64-F1
#
_cell.length_a   1.000
_cell.length_b   1.000
_cell.length_c   1.000
_cell.angle_alpha   90.00
_cell.angle_beta   90.00
_cell.angle_gamma   90.00
#
_symmetry.space_group_name_H-M   'P 1'
#
loop_
_entity.id
_entity.type
_entity.pdbx_description
1 polymer ?
#
loop_
_entity_poly.entity_id
_entity_poly.type
_entity_poly.pdbx_seq_one_letter_code
_entity_poly.pdbx_strand_id
1 'polypeptide(L)'
;MHGPADPRPPAPDFGRVSAEHAQTFIAIVNTLHSEPTAEAFGRLLKKNLEPDDYMLLAHLFEEISVLALHHLIPEALLFDAFAFDLYWDELREDVLALRAQTGNEKFCENFEIAAERAREYRTDRPPKLRWKHRGGGEAPPDPPGGLGVRPPGPRPRGAPTRPASEPVGQKDT
;
A
#
# COMPACT_ATOMS: atom_id res chain seq x y z
N MET A 1 -24.50 40.06 -15.11
CA MET A 1 -23.85 39.21 -16.12
C MET A 1 -22.80 38.37 -15.42
N HIS A 2 -23.10 37.10 -15.11
CA HIS A 2 -22.11 36.14 -14.63
C HIS A 2 -21.62 35.33 -15.83
N GLY A 3 -20.30 35.25 -16.02
CA GLY A 3 -19.67 34.51 -17.11
C GLY A 3 -19.95 33.00 -17.02
N PRO A 4 -19.79 32.26 -18.12
CA PRO A 4 -20.10 30.84 -18.16
C PRO A 4 -19.13 30.12 -17.23
N ALA A 5 -19.67 29.47 -16.20
CA ALA A 5 -18.90 28.58 -15.35
C ALA A 5 -18.34 27.44 -16.23
N ASP A 6 -17.03 27.27 -16.14
CA ASP A 6 -16.26 26.16 -16.72
C ASP A 6 -16.98 24.82 -16.48
N PRO A 7 -17.38 24.06 -17.51
CA PRO A 7 -18.21 22.87 -17.38
C PRO A 7 -17.36 21.66 -16.99
N ARG A 8 -16.47 21.81 -16.01
CA ARG A 8 -15.74 20.67 -15.47
C ARG A 8 -16.75 19.73 -14.79
N PRO A 9 -16.74 18.43 -15.11
CA PRO A 9 -17.56 17.47 -14.42
C PRO A 9 -17.30 17.58 -12.91
N PRO A 10 -18.32 17.36 -12.06
CA PRO A 10 -18.12 17.35 -10.62
C PRO A 10 -17.01 16.35 -10.26
N ALA A 11 -16.16 16.72 -9.30
CA ALA A 11 -15.08 15.85 -8.85
C ALA A 11 -15.66 14.49 -8.41
N PRO A 12 -14.99 13.36 -8.72
CA PRO A 12 -15.49 12.04 -8.34
C PRO A 12 -15.66 11.93 -6.82
N ASP A 13 -16.78 11.34 -6.37
CA ASP A 13 -16.97 10.98 -4.96
C ASP A 13 -16.31 9.63 -4.68
N PHE A 14 -15.33 9.63 -3.79
CA PHE A 14 -14.59 8.44 -3.36
C PHE A 14 -15.06 7.91 -1.99
N GLY A 15 -16.19 8.43 -1.50
CA GLY A 15 -16.77 8.04 -0.22
C GLY A 15 -16.08 8.67 0.99
N ARG A 16 -16.80 8.71 2.11
CA ARG A 16 -16.32 9.26 3.38
C ARG A 16 -15.94 8.15 4.33
N VAL A 17 -14.71 8.22 4.84
CA VAL A 17 -14.22 7.28 5.84
C VAL A 17 -14.82 7.60 7.20
N SER A 18 -15.53 6.62 7.77
CA SER A 18 -16.03 6.61 9.13
C SER A 18 -15.50 5.38 9.91
N ALA A 19 -15.71 5.35 11.23
CA ALA A 19 -15.28 4.25 12.08
C ALA A 19 -15.97 2.90 11.75
N GLU A 20 -17.14 2.91 11.10
CA GLU A 20 -17.89 1.69 10.78
C GLU A 20 -17.15 0.79 9.77
N HIS A 21 -16.28 1.38 8.95
CA HIS A 21 -15.50 0.67 7.93
C HIS A 21 -14.28 -0.05 8.50
N ALA A 22 -13.90 0.23 9.76
CA ALA A 22 -12.67 -0.29 10.35
C ALA A 22 -12.65 -1.82 10.38
N GLN A 23 -13.79 -2.46 10.70
CA GLN A 23 -13.86 -3.91 10.77
C GLN A 23 -13.67 -4.56 9.40
N THR A 24 -14.32 -4.04 8.36
CA THR A 24 -14.15 -4.51 6.98
C THR A 24 -12.71 -4.33 6.51
N PHE A 25 -12.12 -3.16 6.78
CA PHE A 25 -10.73 -2.88 6.42
C PHE A 25 -9.74 -3.82 7.12
N ILE A 26 -9.92 -4.04 8.42
CA ILE A 26 -9.08 -4.98 9.19
C ILE A 26 -9.21 -6.41 8.63
N ALA A 27 -10.42 -6.84 8.26
CA ALA A 27 -10.62 -8.15 7.64
C ALA A 27 -9.86 -8.28 6.32
N ILE A 28 -9.89 -7.27 5.44
CA ILE A 28 -9.12 -7.24 4.19
C ILE A 28 -7.62 -7.33 4.47
N VAL A 29 -7.12 -6.52 5.40
CA VAL A 29 -5.70 -6.52 5.79
C VAL A 29 -5.28 -7.87 6.37
N ASN A 30 -6.13 -8.52 7.16
CA ASN A 30 -5.86 -9.84 7.70
C ASN A 30 -5.80 -10.90 6.61
N THR A 31 -6.70 -10.86 5.63
CA THR A 31 -6.67 -11.76 4.47
C THR A 31 -5.34 -11.63 3.74
N LEU A 32 -4.94 -10.39 3.39
CA LEU A 32 -3.70 -10.09 2.66
C LEU A 32 -2.41 -10.53 3.38
N HIS A 33 -2.42 -10.56 4.71
CA HIS A 33 -1.25 -10.90 5.53
C HIS A 33 -1.36 -12.28 6.20
N SER A 34 -2.33 -13.09 5.78
CA SER A 34 -2.47 -14.48 6.23
C SER A 34 -2.33 -15.43 5.04
N GLU A 35 -1.92 -16.66 5.34
CA GLU A 35 -1.94 -17.73 4.35
C GLU A 35 -3.36 -17.93 3.81
N PRO A 36 -3.53 -18.14 2.49
CA PRO A 36 -2.48 -18.44 1.50
C PRO A 36 -1.89 -17.21 0.77
N THR A 37 -2.30 -15.98 1.10
CA THR A 37 -1.98 -14.80 0.28
C THR A 37 -0.76 -14.01 0.75
N ALA A 38 -0.35 -14.22 2.02
CA ALA A 38 0.72 -13.46 2.67
C ALA A 38 2.04 -13.45 1.88
N GLU A 39 2.49 -14.62 1.41
CA GLU A 39 3.75 -14.72 0.67
C GLU A 39 3.68 -14.00 -0.68
N ALA A 40 2.62 -14.24 -1.46
CA ALA A 40 2.40 -13.62 -2.77
C ALA A 40 2.30 -12.10 -2.64
N PHE A 41 1.56 -11.60 -1.65
CA PHE A 41 1.45 -10.16 -1.40
C PHE A 41 2.79 -9.58 -0.95
N GLY A 42 3.54 -10.28 -0.11
CA GLY A 42 4.90 -9.91 0.26
C GLY A 42 5.87 -9.84 -0.93
N ARG A 43 5.72 -10.74 -1.91
CA ARG A 43 6.48 -10.75 -3.17
C ARG A 43 6.07 -9.59 -4.09
N LEU A 44 4.78 -9.27 -4.17
CA LEU A 44 4.26 -8.10 -4.89
C LEU A 44 4.91 -6.80 -4.39
N LEU A 45 4.91 -6.59 -3.08
CA LEU A 45 5.49 -5.38 -2.47
C LEU A 45 7.00 -5.23 -2.73
N LYS A 46 7.69 -6.34 -3.01
CA LYS A 46 9.12 -6.38 -3.34
C LYS A 46 9.38 -6.43 -4.85
N LYS A 47 8.34 -6.45 -5.68
CA LYS A 47 8.42 -6.64 -7.15
C LYS A 47 9.20 -7.88 -7.54
N ASN A 48 8.91 -9.00 -6.87
CA ASN A 48 9.57 -10.28 -7.11
C ASN A 48 8.53 -11.40 -7.14
N LEU A 49 7.52 -11.25 -8.00
CA LEU A 49 6.42 -12.19 -8.16
C LEU A 49 6.89 -13.48 -8.84
N GLU A 50 6.33 -14.60 -8.39
CA GLU A 50 6.43 -15.91 -9.03
C GLU A 50 5.20 -16.17 -9.92
N PRO A 51 5.28 -17.06 -10.93
CA PRO A 51 4.17 -17.28 -11.86
C PRO A 51 2.81 -17.57 -11.21
N ASP A 52 2.80 -18.32 -10.10
CA ASP A 52 1.57 -18.68 -9.40
C ASP A 52 0.97 -17.50 -8.60
N ASP A 53 1.75 -16.47 -8.29
CA ASP A 53 1.28 -15.30 -7.54
C ASP A 53 0.31 -14.44 -8.38
N TYR A 54 0.56 -14.32 -9.68
CA TYR A 54 -0.17 -13.40 -10.55
C TYR A 54 -1.67 -13.69 -10.55
N MET A 55 -2.04 -14.97 -10.71
CA MET A 55 -3.43 -15.39 -10.72
C MET A 55 -4.11 -15.23 -9.36
N LEU A 56 -3.42 -15.60 -8.29
CA LEU A 56 -3.93 -15.45 -6.93
C LEU A 56 -4.19 -13.98 -6.59
N LEU A 57 -3.22 -13.11 -6.88
CA LEU A 57 -3.32 -11.69 -6.56
C LEU A 57 -4.33 -10.97 -7.44
N ALA A 58 -4.39 -11.27 -8.75
CA ALA A 58 -5.37 -10.67 -9.64
C ALA A 58 -6.80 -10.99 -9.18
N HIS A 59 -7.06 -12.25 -8.80
CA HIS A 59 -8.37 -12.65 -8.28
C HIS A 59 -8.68 -12.00 -6.92
N LEU A 60 -7.71 -11.94 -6.01
CA LEU A 60 -7.89 -11.30 -4.71
C LEU A 60 -8.23 -9.81 -4.86
N PHE A 61 -7.51 -9.09 -5.72
CA PHE A 61 -7.79 -7.67 -5.96
C PHE A 61 -9.09 -7.44 -6.70
N GLU A 62 -9.50 -8.35 -7.59
CA GLU A 62 -10.84 -8.36 -8.19
C GLU A 62 -11.93 -8.39 -7.10
N GLU A 63 -11.83 -9.31 -6.14
CA GLU A 63 -12.80 -9.44 -5.05
C GLU A 63 -12.82 -8.20 -4.13
N ILE A 64 -11.65 -7.67 -3.78
CA ILE A 64 -11.57 -6.44 -2.96
C ILE A 64 -12.16 -5.25 -3.73
N SER A 65 -11.96 -5.17 -5.04
CA SER A 65 -12.49 -4.10 -5.90
C SER A 65 -14.02 -4.07 -5.90
N VAL A 66 -14.67 -5.23 -5.87
CA VAL A 66 -16.13 -5.34 -5.73
C VAL A 66 -16.61 -4.61 -4.48
N LEU A 67 -15.91 -4.74 -3.34
CA LEU A 67 -16.29 -4.05 -2.10
C LEU A 67 -16.27 -2.52 -2.27
N ALA A 68 -15.30 -2.01 -3.02
CA ALA A 68 -15.14 -0.58 -3.29
C ALA A 68 -16.23 -0.06 -4.25
N LEU A 69 -16.37 -0.73 -5.40
CA LEU A 69 -17.28 -0.32 -6.48
C LEU A 69 -18.76 -0.44 -6.10
N HIS A 70 -19.09 -1.32 -5.14
CA HIS A 70 -20.43 -1.44 -4.57
C HIS A 70 -20.63 -0.63 -3.27
N HIS A 71 -19.69 0.27 -2.93
CA HIS A 71 -19.77 1.16 -1.77
C HIS A 71 -19.89 0.44 -0.40
N LEU A 72 -19.38 -0.78 -0.29
CA LEU A 72 -19.32 -1.53 0.98
C LEU A 72 -18.12 -1.09 1.83
N ILE A 73 -17.11 -0.52 1.19
CA ILE A 73 -16.01 0.20 1.82
C ILE A 73 -15.69 1.44 0.98
N PRO A 74 -15.43 2.62 1.59
CA PRO A 74 -15.08 3.81 0.85
C PRO A 74 -13.79 3.60 0.04
N GLU A 75 -13.85 3.94 -1.23
CA GLU A 75 -12.69 3.96 -2.12
C GLU A 75 -11.54 4.79 -1.55
N ALA A 76 -11.84 5.92 -0.90
CA ALA A 76 -10.84 6.75 -0.24
C ALA A 76 -10.01 5.99 0.81
N LEU A 77 -10.64 5.07 1.57
CA LEU A 77 -9.92 4.26 2.56
C LEU A 77 -9.02 3.23 1.88
N LEU A 78 -9.55 2.54 0.86
CA LEU A 78 -8.79 1.52 0.13
C LEU A 78 -7.63 2.14 -0.66
N PHE A 79 -7.86 3.23 -1.39
CA PHE A 79 -6.86 3.85 -2.25
C PHE A 79 -5.77 4.59 -1.48
N ASP A 80 -6.05 5.05 -0.26
CA ASP A 80 -5.01 5.54 0.68
C ASP A 80 -4.15 4.40 1.23
N ALA A 81 -4.74 3.22 1.46
CA ALA A 81 -4.05 2.08 2.04
C ALA A 81 -3.27 1.24 1.01
N PHE A 82 -3.75 1.19 -0.23
CA PHE A 82 -3.27 0.28 -1.26
C PHE A 82 -2.96 0.99 -2.57
N ALA A 83 -1.90 0.55 -3.25
CA ALA A 83 -1.50 1.08 -4.55
C ALA A 83 -2.18 0.35 -5.72
N PHE A 84 -3.52 0.36 -5.77
CA PHE A 84 -4.33 -0.40 -6.76
C PHE A 84 -3.90 -0.17 -8.21
N ASP A 85 -3.55 1.07 -8.58
CA ASP A 85 -3.04 1.39 -9.91
C ASP A 85 -1.72 0.69 -10.21
N LEU A 86 -0.77 0.73 -9.27
CA LEU A 86 0.54 0.10 -9.41
C LEU A 86 0.43 -1.42 -9.38
N TYR A 87 -0.46 -1.96 -8.54
CA TYR A 87 -0.70 -3.40 -8.46
C TYR A 87 -1.34 -3.91 -9.76
N TRP A 88 -2.28 -3.16 -10.33
CA TRP A 88 -2.83 -3.48 -11.64
C TRP A 88 -1.76 -3.41 -12.72
N ASP A 89 -0.94 -2.36 -12.75
CA ASP A 89 0.11 -2.24 -13.77
C ASP A 89 1.14 -3.37 -13.72
N GLU A 90 1.39 -3.94 -12.53
CA GLU A 90 2.24 -5.12 -12.36
C GLU A 90 1.58 -6.42 -12.86
N LEU A 91 0.25 -6.54 -12.73
CA LEU A 91 -0.49 -7.79 -13.00
C LEU A 91 -1.21 -7.81 -14.37
N ARG A 92 -1.40 -6.64 -15.01
CA ARG A 92 -2.30 -6.47 -16.15
C ARG A 92 -1.92 -7.29 -17.38
N GLU A 93 -0.62 -7.50 -17.63
CA GLU A 93 -0.19 -8.19 -18.85
C GLU A 93 -0.64 -9.64 -18.84
N ASP A 94 -0.48 -10.33 -17.71
CA ASP A 94 -0.95 -11.71 -17.53
C ASP A 94 -2.48 -11.80 -17.53
N VAL A 95 -3.17 -10.85 -16.89
CA VAL A 95 -4.63 -10.78 -16.92
C VAL A 95 -5.14 -10.64 -18.36
N LEU A 96 -4.60 -9.69 -19.13
CA LEU A 96 -5.02 -9.47 -20.53
C LEU A 96 -4.68 -10.66 -21.42
N ALA A 97 -3.51 -11.28 -21.22
CA ALA A 97 -3.14 -12.51 -21.93
C ALA A 97 -4.13 -13.65 -21.63
N LEU A 98 -4.55 -13.81 -20.37
CA LEU A 98 -5.52 -14.83 -20.00
C LEU A 98 -6.92 -14.54 -20.56
N ARG A 99 -7.37 -13.28 -20.58
CA ARG A 99 -8.62 -12.87 -21.25
C ARG A 99 -8.62 -13.30 -22.71
N ALA A 100 -7.52 -13.05 -23.43
CA ALA A 100 -7.37 -13.43 -24.83
C ALA A 100 -7.35 -14.95 -25.03
N GLN A 101 -6.69 -15.70 -24.14
CA GLN A 101 -6.62 -17.17 -24.22
C GLN A 101 -7.96 -17.86 -23.92
N THR A 102 -8.71 -17.33 -22.94
CA THR A 102 -9.94 -17.97 -22.44
C THR A 102 -11.21 -17.44 -23.10
N GLY A 103 -11.14 -16.27 -23.75
CA GLY A 103 -12.31 -15.53 -24.23
C GLY A 103 -13.15 -14.90 -23.12
N ASN A 104 -12.67 -14.88 -21.87
CA ASN A 104 -13.36 -14.25 -20.75
C ASN A 104 -12.94 -12.78 -20.62
N GLU A 105 -13.58 -11.90 -21.40
CA GLU A 105 -13.26 -10.46 -21.43
C GLU A 105 -13.44 -9.76 -20.08
N LYS A 106 -14.27 -10.31 -19.18
CA LYS A 106 -14.59 -9.71 -17.87
C LYS A 106 -13.65 -10.14 -16.75
N PHE A 107 -12.69 -11.02 -17.03
CA PHE A 107 -11.80 -11.51 -15.99
C PHE A 107 -11.00 -10.36 -15.36
N CYS A 108 -11.17 -10.12 -14.06
CA CYS A 108 -10.56 -9.00 -13.33
C CYS A 108 -11.01 -7.59 -13.81
N GLU A 109 -12.22 -7.45 -14.36
CA GLU A 109 -12.77 -6.16 -14.81
C GLU A 109 -12.95 -5.17 -13.65
N ASN A 110 -13.39 -5.61 -12.46
CA ASN A 110 -13.55 -4.71 -11.33
C ASN A 110 -12.21 -4.20 -10.83
N PHE A 111 -11.16 -5.03 -10.84
CA PHE A 111 -9.81 -4.59 -10.49
C PHE A 111 -9.28 -3.53 -11.45
N GLU A 112 -9.49 -3.71 -12.75
CA GLU A 112 -9.14 -2.72 -13.76
C GLU A 112 -9.84 -1.38 -13.51
N ILE A 113 -11.16 -1.40 -13.28
CA ILE A 113 -11.96 -0.19 -12.99
C ILE A 113 -11.47 0.46 -11.69
N ALA A 114 -11.24 -0.31 -10.63
CA ALA A 114 -10.76 0.21 -9.35
C ALA A 114 -9.35 0.82 -9.49
N ALA A 115 -8.49 0.26 -10.32
CA ALA A 115 -7.16 0.81 -10.63
C ALA A 115 -7.26 2.16 -11.34
N GLU A 116 -8.15 2.30 -12.32
CA GLU A 116 -8.43 3.57 -12.99
C GLU A 116 -8.93 4.63 -11.99
N ARG A 117 -9.91 4.27 -11.16
CA ARG A 117 -10.44 5.15 -10.11
C ARG A 117 -9.38 5.53 -9.08
N ALA A 118 -8.45 4.63 -8.77
CA ALA A 118 -7.32 4.93 -7.89
C ALA A 118 -6.35 5.96 -8.53
N ARG A 119 -6.15 5.93 -9.85
CA ARG A 119 -5.36 6.96 -10.54
C ARG A 119 -6.03 8.33 -10.49
N GLU A 120 -7.36 8.37 -10.69
CA GLU A 120 -8.15 9.61 -10.52
C GLU A 120 -8.02 10.13 -9.08
N TYR A 121 -8.16 9.24 -8.09
CA TYR A 121 -8.01 9.56 -6.68
C TYR A 121 -6.67 10.22 -6.35
N ARG A 122 -5.55 9.70 -6.90
CA ARG A 122 -4.20 10.24 -6.68
C ARG A 122 -3.92 11.54 -7.42
N THR A 123 -4.61 11.78 -8.53
CA THR A 123 -4.51 13.06 -9.27
C THR A 123 -4.97 14.21 -8.38
N ASP A 124 -6.06 14.00 -7.64
CA ASP A 124 -6.61 15.00 -6.70
C ASP A 124 -5.92 15.01 -5.32
N ARG A 125 -5.23 13.91 -4.98
CA ARG A 125 -4.56 13.71 -3.69
C ARG A 125 -3.14 13.19 -3.92
N PRO A 126 -2.22 14.03 -4.43
CA PRO A 126 -0.84 13.61 -4.65
C PRO A 126 -0.22 13.15 -3.33
N PRO A 127 0.79 12.25 -3.37
CA PRO A 127 1.44 11.70 -2.19
C PRO A 127 1.76 12.81 -1.19
N LYS A 128 1.50 12.56 0.11
CA LYS A 128 1.82 13.51 1.17
C LYS A 128 3.34 13.66 1.26
N LEU A 129 3.92 14.54 0.43
CA LEU A 129 5.37 14.75 0.29
C LEU A 129 6.02 15.21 1.60
N ARG A 130 5.24 15.75 2.55
CA ARG A 130 5.67 16.03 3.92
C ARG A 130 4.46 15.88 4.84
N TRP A 131 4.61 15.15 5.94
CA TRP A 131 3.74 15.34 7.10
C TRP A 131 4.00 16.78 7.58
N LYS A 132 3.22 17.75 7.09
CA LYS A 132 3.27 19.10 7.64
C LYS A 132 2.72 18.98 9.05
N HIS A 133 3.59 19.02 10.06
CA HIS A 133 3.19 19.29 11.43
C HIS A 133 2.29 20.52 11.41
N ARG A 134 0.99 20.31 11.61
CA ARG A 134 0.02 21.38 11.79
C ARG A 134 0.23 21.89 13.22
N GLY A 135 1.12 22.87 13.38
CA GLY A 135 1.46 23.40 14.70
C GLY A 135 2.62 24.38 14.67
N GLY A 136 2.49 25.47 13.90
CA GLY A 136 3.36 26.65 14.04
C GLY A 136 2.94 27.51 15.23
N GLY A 137 2.89 26.92 16.42
CA GLY A 137 2.65 27.58 17.69
C GLY A 137 3.30 26.74 18.77
N GLU A 138 4.14 27.38 19.59
CA GLU A 138 4.98 26.79 20.64
C GLU A 138 4.40 25.49 21.21
N ALA A 139 5.01 24.36 20.81
CA ALA A 139 4.74 23.09 21.45
C ALA A 139 5.22 23.18 22.90
N PRO A 140 4.44 22.72 23.89
CA PRO A 140 4.97 22.46 25.24
C PRO A 140 6.19 21.55 25.13
N PRO A 141 7.21 21.69 25.99
CA PRO A 141 8.39 20.83 25.96
C PRO A 141 7.95 19.37 26.02
N ASP A 142 8.51 18.55 25.11
CA ASP A 142 8.24 17.12 25.04
C ASP A 142 8.37 16.48 26.43
N PRO A 143 7.43 15.62 26.84
CA PRO A 143 7.67 14.76 27.99
C PRO A 143 8.93 13.92 27.73
N PRO A 144 9.79 13.69 28.73
CA PRO A 144 11.06 13.03 28.54
C PRO A 144 10.82 11.56 28.18
N GLY A 145 10.80 11.28 26.88
CA GLY A 145 10.47 9.96 26.33
C GLY A 145 10.72 9.89 24.84
N GLY A 146 11.80 10.51 24.37
CA GLY A 146 12.28 10.33 23.01
C GLY A 146 12.64 8.87 22.77
N LEU A 147 12.25 8.34 21.61
CA LEU A 147 12.75 7.08 21.06
C LEU A 147 14.26 7.23 20.82
N GLY A 148 15.03 7.08 21.89
CA GLY A 148 16.47 6.96 21.84
C GLY A 148 16.86 5.74 21.01
N VAL A 149 18.04 5.82 20.41
CA VAL A 149 18.77 4.68 19.86
C VAL A 149 18.56 3.49 20.79
N ARG A 150 17.88 2.45 20.28
CA ARG A 150 17.57 1.25 21.06
C ARG A 150 18.89 0.74 21.67
N PRO A 151 19.03 0.68 23.00
CA PRO A 151 20.24 0.13 23.61
C PRO A 151 20.43 -1.29 23.07
N PRO A 152 21.67 -1.74 22.81
CA PRO A 152 21.90 -3.10 22.38
C PRO A 152 21.30 -4.04 23.43
N GLY A 153 20.30 -4.81 23.01
CA GLY A 153 19.61 -5.76 23.89
C GLY A 153 20.61 -6.78 24.45
N PRO A 154 20.29 -7.40 25.61
CA PRO A 154 21.15 -8.43 26.18
C PRO A 154 21.38 -9.54 25.15
N ARG A 155 22.64 -9.97 25.00
CA ARG A 155 22.95 -11.12 24.15
C ARG A 155 22.18 -12.35 24.64
N PRO A 156 21.59 -13.15 23.73
CA PRO A 156 21.03 -14.44 24.12
C PRO A 156 22.12 -15.30 24.76
N ARG A 157 21.78 -15.98 25.87
CA ARG A 157 22.69 -16.94 26.52
C ARG A 157 23.11 -18.00 25.50
N GLY A 158 24.40 -18.08 25.20
CA GLY A 158 24.99 -19.07 24.28
C GLY A 158 25.64 -18.49 23.01
N ALA A 159 25.65 -17.18 22.80
CA ALA A 159 26.33 -16.59 21.64
C ALA A 159 27.86 -16.77 21.74
N PRO A 160 28.52 -17.38 20.73
CA PRO A 160 29.96 -17.59 20.73
C PRO A 160 30.73 -16.26 20.65
N THR A 161 31.82 -16.16 21.42
CA THR A 161 32.69 -14.98 21.47
C THR A 161 33.40 -14.81 20.13
N ARG A 162 33.15 -13.70 19.43
CA ARG A 162 33.92 -13.32 18.23
C ARG A 162 35.37 -13.01 18.64
N PRO A 163 36.40 -13.54 17.95
CA PRO A 163 37.78 -13.19 18.25
C PRO A 163 38.04 -11.72 17.92
N ALA A 164 38.86 -11.07 18.74
CA ALA A 164 39.26 -9.69 18.56
C ALA A 164 40.13 -9.56 17.30
N SER A 165 39.67 -8.77 16.34
CA SER A 165 40.47 -8.32 15.20
C SER A 165 41.43 -7.23 15.68
N GLU A 166 42.73 -7.52 15.68
CA GLU A 166 43.80 -6.53 15.88
C GLU A 166 43.77 -5.48 14.75
N PRO A 167 44.00 -4.20 15.05
CA PRO A 167 44.09 -3.17 14.04
C PRO A 167 45.45 -3.23 13.33
N VAL A 168 45.40 -3.47 12.03
CA VAL A 168 46.54 -3.35 11.12
C VAL A 168 46.93 -1.87 10.97
N GLY A 169 48.09 -1.52 11.54
CA GLY A 169 49.08 -0.62 10.95
C GLY A 169 48.88 0.90 11.09
N GLN A 170 49.82 1.54 11.78
CA GLN A 170 50.25 2.90 11.43
C GLN A 170 51.79 2.95 11.44
N LYS A 171 52.34 3.48 10.35
CA LYS A 171 53.76 3.51 9.95
C LYS A 171 54.48 4.77 10.43
N ASP A 172 55.80 4.61 10.55
CA ASP A 172 56.90 5.58 10.38
C ASP A 172 57.09 6.72 11.41
N THR A 173 58.16 6.62 12.22
CA THR A 173 59.40 7.42 12.03
C THR A 173 60.58 6.74 12.71
#